data_AF-A0A0R3F5G4-F1
#
_entry.id   AF-A0A0R3F5G4-F1
#
_cell.length_a   1.000
_cell.length_b   1.000
_cell.length_c   1.000
_cell.angle_alpha   90.00
_cell.angle_beta   90.00
_cell.angle_gamma   90.00
#
_symmetry.space_group_name_H-M   'P 1'
#
loop_
_entity.id
_entity.type
_entity.pdbx_description
1 polymer ?
#
loop_
_entity_poly.entity_id
_entity_poly.type
_entity_poly.pdbx_seq_one_letter_code
_entity_poly.pdbx_strand_id
1 'polypeptide(L)'
;MAVEISHGGSVRAVVDDKPRELFDWVDDPSRPGKRKPGLRRTDAAGQPIVEVPITLSSPILGWTARAKAEIPDAFIADLVPGRLVEFSGADLVVTLAGADPYGGTVSTLRGVTGVASIGDAHAMVLAAGGTGAGGGRRGGDAS
;
A
#
# COMPACT_ATOMS: atom_id res chain seq x y z
N MET A 1 13.45 -0.03 -17.41
CA MET A 1 14.08 0.97 -16.52
C MET A 1 13.07 1.29 -15.44
N ALA A 2 13.46 1.21 -14.17
CA ALA A 2 12.60 1.58 -13.05
C ALA A 2 12.93 3.02 -12.63
N VAL A 3 11.91 3.81 -12.30
CA VAL A 3 12.05 5.17 -11.79
C VAL A 3 11.82 5.14 -10.28
N GLU A 4 12.68 5.80 -9.51
CA GLU A 4 12.52 5.95 -8.07
C GLU A 4 12.10 7.37 -7.72
N ILE A 5 11.05 7.49 -6.91
CA ILE A 5 10.46 8.76 -6.52
C ILE A 5 10.43 8.82 -5.00
N SER A 6 11.23 9.71 -4.41
CA SER A 6 11.27 9.92 -2.96
C SER A 6 9.96 10.51 -2.45
N HIS A 7 9.51 10.10 -1.26
CA HIS A 7 8.23 10.46 -0.66
C HIS A 7 8.37 11.13 0.72
N GLY A 8 9.58 11.54 1.12
CA GLY A 8 9.83 12.16 2.42
C GLY A 8 9.68 11.17 3.59
N GLY A 9 9.25 11.67 4.75
CA GLY A 9 9.24 10.91 6.01
C GLY A 9 8.02 10.03 6.26
N SER A 10 6.87 10.34 5.64
CA SER A 10 5.65 9.55 5.79
C SER A 10 4.66 9.69 4.63
N VAL A 11 3.86 8.64 4.42
CA VAL A 11 2.76 8.59 3.45
C VAL A 11 1.56 7.86 4.05
N ARG A 12 0.35 8.17 3.56
CA ARG A 12 -0.86 7.46 3.99
C ARG A 12 -1.31 6.49 2.94
N ALA A 13 -1.87 5.37 3.37
CA ALA A 13 -2.41 4.39 2.47
C ALA A 13 -3.59 3.65 3.08
N VAL A 14 -4.48 3.17 2.23
CA VAL A 14 -5.49 2.17 2.61
C VAL A 14 -4.93 0.79 2.27
N VAL A 15 -5.04 -0.14 3.21
CA VAL A 15 -4.71 -1.55 2.97
C VAL A 15 -5.81 -2.17 2.13
N ASP A 16 -5.48 -2.64 0.92
CA ASP A 16 -6.47 -3.17 -0.01
C ASP A 16 -6.75 -4.65 0.25
N ASP A 17 -5.72 -5.42 0.63
CA ASP A 17 -5.81 -6.87 0.85
C ASP A 17 -4.77 -7.33 1.88
N LYS A 18 -4.87 -8.59 2.31
CA LYS A 18 -4.01 -9.18 3.33
C LYS A 18 -2.53 -9.17 2.89
N PRO A 19 -1.61 -8.94 3.83
CA PRO A 19 -0.18 -9.11 3.59
C PRO A 19 0.16 -10.50 3.08
N ARG A 20 1.16 -10.56 2.20
CA ARG A 20 1.65 -11.80 1.61
C ARG A 20 3.14 -11.90 1.88
N GLU A 21 3.58 -13.09 2.29
CA GLU A 21 5.00 -13.37 2.40
C GLU A 21 5.68 -13.24 1.04
N LEU A 22 6.87 -12.65 1.05
CA LEU A 22 7.62 -12.40 -0.16
C LEU A 22 8.86 -13.28 -0.18
N PHE A 23 9.03 -14.00 -1.29
CA PHE A 23 10.14 -14.91 -1.50
C PHE A 23 10.85 -14.59 -2.81
N ASP A 24 12.14 -14.88 -2.87
CA ASP A 24 12.86 -14.93 -4.13
C ASP A 24 12.37 -16.14 -4.94
N TRP A 25 12.09 -15.93 -6.22
CA TRP A 25 11.68 -17.02 -7.10
C TRP A 25 12.89 -17.64 -7.77
N VAL A 26 13.19 -18.89 -7.40
CA VAL A 26 14.29 -19.66 -7.97
C VAL A 26 13.76 -20.73 -8.91
N ASP A 27 14.55 -21.12 -9.90
CA ASP A 27 14.20 -22.24 -10.77
C ASP A 27 14.09 -23.53 -9.95
N ASP A 28 13.08 -24.33 -10.26
CA ASP A 28 12.85 -25.61 -9.62
C ASP A 28 13.65 -26.70 -10.34
N PRO A 29 14.76 -27.23 -9.77
CA PRO A 29 15.59 -28.22 -10.45
C PRO A 29 14.83 -29.53 -10.69
N SER A 30 13.76 -29.78 -9.94
CA SER A 30 12.93 -30.98 -10.07
C SER A 30 11.85 -30.85 -11.16
N ARG A 31 11.57 -29.63 -11.63
CA ARG A 31 10.51 -29.35 -12.63
C ARG A 31 10.99 -28.27 -13.61
N PRO A 32 11.63 -28.65 -14.73
CA PRO A 32 12.13 -27.71 -15.73
C PRO A 32 11.06 -26.71 -16.17
N GLY A 33 11.43 -25.42 -16.22
CA GLY A 33 10.53 -24.33 -16.59
C GLY A 33 9.52 -23.90 -15.52
N LYS A 34 9.60 -24.47 -14.31
CA LYS A 34 8.83 -24.01 -13.14
C LYS A 34 9.75 -23.30 -12.15
N ARG A 35 9.18 -22.36 -11.41
CA ARG A 35 9.86 -21.68 -10.29
C ARG A 35 9.26 -22.14 -8.98
N LYS A 36 10.06 -22.15 -7.92
CA LYS A 36 9.64 -22.42 -6.55
C LYS A 36 10.04 -21.25 -5.63
N PRO A 37 9.35 -21.08 -4.48
CA PRO A 37 9.81 -20.15 -3.46
C PRO A 37 11.23 -20.54 -2.99
N GLY A 38 12.12 -19.57 -3.01
CA GLY A 38 13.47 -19.63 -2.49
C GLY A 38 13.54 -19.04 -1.09
N LEU A 39 14.52 -18.17 -0.86
CA LEU A 39 14.68 -17.49 0.43
C LEU A 39 13.60 -16.42 0.62
N ARG A 40 13.16 -16.24 1.87
CA ARG A 40 12.26 -15.16 2.24
C ARG A 40 13.00 -13.83 2.06
N ARG A 41 12.38 -12.87 1.40
CA ARG A 41 12.97 -11.55 1.19
C ARG A 41 13.07 -10.81 2.52
N THR A 42 14.16 -10.05 2.64
CA THR A 42 14.47 -9.23 3.81
C THR A 42 14.74 -7.78 3.39
N ASP A 43 14.61 -6.86 4.34
CA ASP A 43 15.05 -5.48 4.17
C ASP A 43 16.58 -5.34 4.27
N ALA A 44 17.08 -4.10 4.18
CA ALA A 44 18.52 -3.82 4.28
C ALA A 44 19.13 -4.18 5.65
N ALA A 45 18.31 -4.29 6.70
CA ALA A 45 18.73 -4.71 8.03
C ALA A 45 18.62 -6.24 8.23
N GLY A 46 18.19 -6.99 7.21
CA GLY A 46 18.00 -8.44 7.27
C GLY A 46 16.70 -8.87 7.93
N GLN A 47 15.77 -7.96 8.22
CA GLN A 47 14.47 -8.31 8.78
C GLN A 47 13.53 -8.81 7.67
N PRO A 48 12.75 -9.87 7.90
CA PRO A 48 11.81 -10.35 6.89
C PRO A 48 10.77 -9.30 6.53
N ILE A 49 10.45 -9.23 5.23
CA ILE A 49 9.42 -8.32 4.71
C ILE A 49 8.22 -9.08 4.17
N VAL A 50 7.09 -8.39 4.13
CA VAL A 50 5.87 -8.80 3.44
C VAL A 50 5.51 -7.79 2.36
N GLU A 51 4.80 -8.25 1.34
CA GLU A 51 4.16 -7.40 0.35
C GLU A 51 2.71 -7.17 0.75
N VAL A 52 2.27 -5.90 0.76
CA VAL A 52 0.89 -5.53 1.04
C VAL A 52 0.32 -4.75 -0.14
N PRO A 53 -0.79 -5.20 -0.75
CA PRO A 53 -1.54 -4.40 -1.71
C PRO A 53 -2.16 -3.18 -1.02
N ILE A 54 -1.93 -2.00 -1.58
CA ILE A 54 -2.36 -0.73 -1.00
C ILE A 54 -2.88 0.25 -2.06
N THR A 55 -3.77 1.12 -1.62
CA THR A 55 -4.09 2.37 -2.30
C THR A 55 -3.34 3.49 -1.59
N LEU A 56 -2.32 4.03 -2.26
CA LEU A 56 -1.43 5.06 -1.73
C LEU A 56 -2.03 6.45 -1.93
N SER A 57 -1.93 7.29 -0.89
CA SER A 57 -2.17 8.73 -0.95
C SER A 57 -0.85 9.46 -0.68
N SER A 58 -0.28 10.02 -1.74
CA SER A 58 1.00 10.73 -1.73
C SER A 58 0.81 12.19 -2.11
N PRO A 59 1.50 13.15 -1.46
CA PRO A 59 1.51 14.54 -1.91
C PRO A 59 2.24 14.72 -3.25
N ILE A 60 3.07 13.76 -3.67
CA ILE A 60 3.90 13.84 -4.88
C ILE A 60 3.23 13.12 -6.05
N LEU A 61 2.71 11.91 -5.81
CA LEU A 61 2.07 11.09 -6.84
C LEU A 61 0.54 11.17 -6.83
N GLY A 62 -0.04 11.85 -5.85
CA GLY A 62 -1.47 11.83 -5.63
C GLY A 62 -1.97 10.45 -5.23
N TRP A 63 -3.14 10.08 -5.76
CA TRP A 63 -3.79 8.80 -5.50
C TRP A 63 -3.26 7.72 -6.45
N THR A 64 -2.64 6.69 -5.90
CA THR A 64 -2.11 5.55 -6.66
C THR A 64 -2.78 4.26 -6.20
N ALA A 65 -3.72 3.76 -6.98
CA ALA A 65 -4.40 2.49 -6.71
C ALA A 65 -3.53 1.29 -7.12
N ARG A 66 -3.77 0.13 -6.50
CA ARG A 66 -3.06 -1.13 -6.80
C ARG A 66 -1.54 -1.02 -6.67
N ALA A 67 -1.07 -0.13 -5.80
CA ALA A 67 0.32 -0.10 -5.42
C ALA A 67 0.62 -1.29 -4.50
N LYS A 68 1.89 -1.61 -4.37
CA LYS A 68 2.39 -2.58 -3.41
C LYS A 68 3.25 -1.85 -2.40
N ALA A 69 3.29 -2.32 -1.17
CA ALA A 69 4.26 -1.87 -0.19
C ALA A 69 5.05 -3.05 0.36
N GLU A 70 6.38 -2.90 0.42
CA GLU A 70 7.26 -3.83 1.12
C GLU A 70 7.41 -3.35 2.57
N ILE A 71 6.86 -4.12 3.52
CA ILE A 71 6.71 -3.74 4.93
C ILE A 71 7.44 -4.77 5.82
N PRO A 72 8.17 -4.35 6.87
CA PRO A 72 8.71 -5.29 7.85
C PRO A 72 7.61 -6.15 8.49
N ASP A 73 7.84 -7.45 8.60
CA ASP A 73 6.81 -8.41 9.03
C ASP A 73 6.31 -8.20 10.46
N ALA A 74 7.12 -7.53 11.30
CA ALA A 74 6.76 -7.09 12.65
C ALA A 74 5.46 -6.28 12.70
N PHE A 75 5.07 -5.62 11.60
CA PHE A 75 3.87 -4.79 11.52
C PHE A 75 2.64 -5.49 10.91
N ILE A 76 2.70 -6.79 10.61
CA ILE A 76 1.59 -7.52 9.96
C ILE A 76 0.25 -7.34 10.69
N ALA A 77 0.25 -7.29 12.02
CA ALA A 77 -0.97 -7.16 12.82
C ALA A 77 -1.75 -5.87 12.55
N ASP A 78 -1.06 -4.81 12.09
CA ASP A 78 -1.67 -3.51 11.79
C ASP A 78 -2.25 -3.44 10.37
N LEU A 79 -1.86 -4.38 9.49
CA LEU A 79 -2.14 -4.39 8.05
C LEU A 79 -3.44 -5.13 7.74
N VAL A 80 -4.55 -4.62 8.28
CA VAL A 80 -5.90 -5.17 8.08
C VAL A 80 -6.57 -4.54 6.85
N PRO A 81 -7.15 -5.32 5.92
CA PRO A 81 -7.86 -4.77 4.77
C PRO A 81 -8.93 -3.74 5.15
N GLY A 82 -9.01 -2.65 4.38
CA GLY A 82 -9.92 -1.51 4.62
C GLY A 82 -9.40 -0.48 5.64
N ARG A 83 -8.26 -0.75 6.28
CA ARG A 83 -7.66 0.15 7.27
C ARG A 83 -6.85 1.26 6.62
N LEU A 84 -7.04 2.48 7.11
CA LEU A 84 -6.15 3.59 6.85
C LEU A 84 -4.94 3.51 7.79
N VAL A 85 -3.75 3.53 7.19
CA VAL A 85 -2.47 3.49 7.90
C VAL A 85 -1.57 4.64 7.43
N GLU A 86 -0.65 5.03 8.31
CA GLU A 86 0.49 5.87 7.97
C GLU A 86 1.75 5.02 7.93
N PHE A 87 2.43 5.02 6.79
CA PHE A 87 3.76 4.44 6.64
C PHE A 87 4.80 5.52 6.87
N SER A 88 5.83 5.19 7.61
CA SER A 88 6.95 6.10 7.93
C SER A 88 8.29 5.45 7.63
N GLY A 89 9.27 6.27 7.30
CA GLY A 89 10.63 5.86 7.00
C GLY A 89 11.50 7.05 6.62
N ALA A 90 12.80 6.99 6.91
CA ALA A 90 13.73 8.06 6.54
C ALA A 90 13.89 8.15 5.00
N ASP A 91 13.80 7.02 4.32
CA ASP A 91 14.07 6.86 2.89
C ASP A 91 12.87 6.24 2.17
N LEU A 92 11.66 6.78 2.38
CA LEU A 92 10.48 6.29 1.65
C LEU A 92 10.62 6.61 0.16
N VAL A 93 10.51 5.56 -0.64
CA VAL A 93 10.63 5.62 -2.10
C VAL A 93 9.54 4.78 -2.74
N VAL A 94 8.91 5.33 -3.77
CA VAL A 94 8.08 4.57 -4.68
C VAL A 94 8.88 4.26 -5.93
N THR A 95 9.09 2.97 -6.18
CA THR A 95 9.65 2.48 -7.44
C THR A 95 8.51 2.26 -8.44
N LEU A 96 8.59 2.93 -9.59
CA LEU A 96 7.74 2.70 -10.75
C LEU A 96 8.49 1.86 -11.77
N ALA A 97 8.04 0.63 -11.99
CA ALA A 97 8.61 -0.26 -12.99
C ALA A 97 7.54 -0.62 -14.03
N GLY A 98 7.89 -0.57 -15.32
CA GLY A 98 7.08 -1.22 -16.35
C GLY A 98 7.17 -2.74 -16.12
N ALA A 99 6.07 -3.38 -15.77
CA ALA A 99 6.06 -4.78 -15.38
C ALA A 99 4.73 -5.47 -15.65
N ASP A 100 4.46 -5.74 -16.92
CA ASP A 100 4.17 -7.08 -17.45
C ASP A 100 4.30 -7.03 -19.00
N PRO A 101 4.26 -8.16 -19.72
CA PRO A 101 4.26 -8.18 -21.20
C PRO A 101 3.07 -7.45 -21.85
N TYR A 102 2.12 -6.95 -21.05
CA TYR A 102 0.88 -6.30 -21.48
C TYR A 102 0.85 -4.79 -21.16
N GLY A 103 1.96 -4.22 -20.69
CA GLY A 103 2.14 -2.78 -20.50
C GLY A 103 1.71 -2.24 -19.13
N GLY A 104 1.47 -3.10 -18.14
CA GLY A 104 1.16 -2.67 -16.77
C GLY A 104 2.34 -1.95 -16.10
N THR A 105 2.09 -0.81 -15.45
CA THR A 105 3.07 -0.18 -14.55
C THR A 105 2.85 -0.68 -13.13
N VAL A 106 3.90 -1.19 -12.49
CA VAL A 106 3.89 -1.63 -11.10
C VAL A 106 4.53 -0.54 -10.24
N SER A 107 3.80 -0.08 -9.24
CA SER A 107 4.25 0.89 -8.25
C SER A 107 4.50 0.20 -6.92
N THR A 108 5.72 0.28 -6.40
CA THR A 108 6.10 -0.37 -5.14
C THR A 108 6.68 0.64 -4.16
N LEU A 109 6.04 0.85 -3.01
CA LEU A 109 6.56 1.61 -1.89
C LEU A 109 7.59 0.75 -1.12
N ARG A 110 8.74 1.33 -0.84
CA ARG A 110 9.86 0.73 -0.09
C ARG A 110 10.42 1.72 0.93
N GLY A 111 11.26 1.22 1.83
CA GLY A 111 11.91 2.02 2.88
C GLY A 111 11.03 2.22 4.12
N VAL A 112 9.94 1.46 4.25
CA VAL A 112 9.05 1.55 5.41
C VAL A 112 9.72 0.95 6.63
N THR A 113 9.84 1.75 7.70
CA THR A 113 10.39 1.32 9.00
C THR A 113 9.38 1.42 10.13
N GLY A 114 8.21 2.02 9.88
CA GLY A 114 7.13 2.12 10.86
C GLY A 114 5.75 2.14 10.20
N VAL A 115 4.78 1.53 10.87
CA VAL A 115 3.37 1.53 10.50
C VAL A 115 2.55 2.04 11.68
N ALA A 116 1.71 3.04 11.46
CA ALA A 116 0.75 3.52 12.45
C ALA A 116 -0.68 3.33 11.92
N SER A 117 -1.51 2.58 12.64
CA SER A 117 -2.93 2.48 12.32
C SER A 117 -3.65 3.79 12.69
N ILE A 118 -4.37 4.37 11.73
CA ILE A 118 -5.20 5.56 11.95
C ILE A 118 -6.64 5.14 12.26
N GLY A 119 -7.17 4.14 11.52
CA GLY A 119 -8.49 3.57 11.76
C GLY A 119 -9.13 2.97 10.51
N ASP A 120 -10.43 2.65 10.58
CA ASP A 120 -11.16 2.09 9.44
C ASP A 120 -11.49 3.18 8.41
N ALA A 121 -11.02 3.01 7.17
CA ALA A 121 -11.15 4.04 6.15
C ALA A 121 -12.62 4.25 5.75
N HIS A 122 -13.42 3.18 5.69
CA HIS A 122 -14.82 3.26 5.31
C HIS A 122 -15.64 4.00 6.37
N ALA A 123 -15.46 3.67 7.66
CA ALA A 123 -16.11 4.35 8.77
C ALA A 123 -15.79 5.85 8.79
N MET A 124 -14.54 6.23 8.50
CA MET A 124 -14.13 7.64 8.41
C MET A 124 -14.84 8.37 7.26
N VAL A 125 -14.95 7.76 6.08
CA VAL A 125 -15.68 8.33 4.94
C VAL A 125 -17.16 8.50 5.27
N LEU A 126 -17.79 7.50 5.90
CA LEU A 126 -19.19 7.60 6.33
C LEU A 126 -19.41 8.73 7.35
N ALA A 127 -18.49 8.89 8.31
CA ALA A 127 -18.54 9.97 9.28
C ALA A 127 -18.42 11.35 8.62
N ALA A 128 -17.53 11.50 7.63
CA ALA A 128 -17.37 12.74 6.86
C ALA A 128 -18.60 13.05 5.97
N GLY A 129 -19.25 12.02 5.42
CA GLY A 129 -20.49 12.16 4.65
C GLY A 129 -21.69 12.56 5.50
N GLY A 130 -21.77 12.08 6.75
CA GLY A 130 -22.83 12.42 7.71
C GLY A 130 -22.85 13.89 8.13
N THR A 131 -21.70 14.56 8.09
CA THR A 131 -21.60 16.01 8.35
C THR A 131 -22.08 16.91 7.21
N GLY A 132 -22.35 16.37 6.01
CA GLY A 132 -22.71 17.15 4.81
C GLY A 132 -24.18 17.14 4.38
N ALA A 133 -25.05 16.32 5.01
CA ALA A 133 -26.43 16.10 4.53
C ALA A 133 -27.53 16.73 5.43
N GLY A 134 -27.17 17.66 6.31
CA GLY A 134 -28.10 18.28 7.28
C GLY A 134 -28.62 19.68 6.93
N GLY A 135 -28.19 20.29 5.81
CA GLY A 135 -28.50 21.69 5.49
C GLY A 135 -29.17 21.84 4.12
N GLY A 136 -30.48 21.64 4.05
CA GLY A 136 -31.23 22.07 2.85
C GLY A 136 -32.39 21.16 2.46
N ARG A 137 -33.41 21.05 3.32
CA ARG A 137 -34.78 20.75 2.88
C ARG A 137 -35.78 21.07 3.99
N ARG A 138 -36.30 22.30 3.95
CA ARG A 138 -37.58 22.80 4.50
C ARG A 138 -37.60 24.29 4.21
N GLY A 139 -38.52 24.89 3.48
CA GLY A 139 -39.62 24.42 2.66
C GLY A 139 -39.96 25.63 1.79
N GLY A 140 -40.26 25.39 0.52
CA GLY A 140 -40.98 26.40 -0.25
C GLY A 140 -42.37 26.46 0.33
N ASP A 141 -42.77 27.64 0.81
CA ASP A 141 -44.18 27.97 0.90
C ASP A 141 -44.40 29.28 0.17
N ALA A 142 -45.41 29.22 -0.68
CA ALA A 142 -45.76 30.23 -1.65
C ALA A 142 -46.36 31.48 -0.99
N SER A 143 -46.11 32.63 -1.59
CA SER A 143 -47.01 33.80 -1.58
C SER A 143 -46.76 34.62 -2.83
#